data_AF-A0A3E4Z3N0-F1
#
_entry.id   AF-A0A3E4Z3N0-F1
#
_cell.length_a   1.000
_cell.length_b   1.000
_cell.length_c   1.000
_cell.angle_alpha   90.00
_cell.angle_beta   90.00
_cell.angle_gamma   90.00
#
_symmetry.space_group_name_H-M   'P 1'
#
loop_
_entity.id
_entity.type
_entity.pdbx_description
1 polymer ?
#
loop_
_entity_poly.entity_id
_entity_poly.type
_entity_poly.pdbx_seq_one_letter_code
_entity_poly.pdbx_strand_id
1 'polypeptide(L)'
;MKKILICIAKIILVIIVLFTKLFYLPRSVILHLGAGLRYGSLRIFRPKQKISYKDIRYGSDDFSVIDHADNNLANGFLGFLVLAIILLLIAN
;
A
#
# COMPACT_ATOMS: atom_id res chain seq x y z
N MET A 1 24.89 -13.16 -9.94
CA MET A 1 24.92 -12.46 -8.64
C MET A 1 24.94 -10.93 -8.77
N LYS A 2 25.97 -10.30 -9.38
CA LYS A 2 26.04 -8.83 -9.53
C LYS A 2 24.80 -8.17 -10.17
N LYS A 3 24.27 -8.73 -11.27
CA LYS A 3 23.08 -8.19 -11.96
C LYS A 3 21.80 -8.20 -11.09
N ILE A 4 21.61 -9.26 -10.31
CA ILE A 4 20.48 -9.39 -9.38
C ILE A 4 20.60 -8.37 -8.24
N LEU A 5 21.80 -8.23 -7.67
CA LEU A 5 22.05 -7.26 -6.60
C LEU A 5 21.80 -5.82 -7.06
N ILE A 6 22.21 -5.47 -8.28
CA ILE A 6 21.95 -4.16 -8.89
C ILE A 6 20.44 -3.95 -9.09
N CYS A 7 19.70 -4.98 -9.51
CA CYS A 7 18.25 -4.91 -9.66
C CYS A 7 17.56 -4.65 -8.31
N ILE A 8 17.93 -5.42 -7.27
CA ILE A 8 17.40 -5.24 -5.92
C ILE A 8 17.71 -3.85 -5.38
N ALA A 9 18.95 -3.36 -5.55
CA ALA A 9 19.34 -2.03 -5.10
C ALA A 9 18.53 -0.91 -5.79
N LYS A 10 18.25 -1.04 -7.09
CA LYS A 10 17.39 -0.10 -7.83
C LYS A 10 15.95 -0.12 -7.33
N ILE A 11 15.40 -1.31 -7.06
CA ILE A 11 14.05 -1.45 -6.49
C ILE A 11 13.98 -0.79 -5.11
N ILE A 12 14.96 -1.05 -4.24
CA ILE A 12 15.05 -0.43 -2.91
C ILE A 12 15.16 1.09 -3.03
N LEU A 13 15.99 1.60 -3.94
CA LEU A 13 16.12 3.04 -4.17
C LEU A 13 14.79 3.67 -4.63
N VAL A 14 14.09 3.03 -5.56
CA VAL A 14 12.77 3.47 -6.04
C VAL A 14 11.77 3.48 -4.88
N ILE A 15 11.75 2.44 -4.05
CA ILE A 15 10.93 2.38 -2.84
C ILE A 15 11.28 3.55 -1.92
N ILE A 16 12.55 3.74 -1.54
CA ILE A 16 12.98 4.82 -0.64
C ILE A 16 12.53 6.18 -1.18
N VAL A 17 12.75 6.44 -2.48
CA VAL A 17 12.33 7.67 -3.14
C VAL A 17 10.81 7.87 -3.05
N LEU A 18 10.02 6.84 -3.34
CA LEU A 18 8.55 6.84 -3.23
C LEU A 18 8.04 7.12 -1.80
N PHE A 19 8.83 6.77 -0.78
CA PHE A 19 8.49 6.99 0.63
C PHE A 19 9.08 8.30 1.20
N THR A 20 9.85 9.08 0.43
CA THR A 20 10.30 10.43 0.85
C THR A 20 9.20 11.49 0.72
N LYS A 21 9.26 12.55 1.54
CA LYS A 21 8.24 13.63 1.66
C LYS A 21 7.85 14.29 0.33
N LEU A 22 8.71 14.24 -0.69
CA LEU A 22 8.46 14.83 -2.01
C LEU A 22 7.33 14.13 -2.78
N PHE A 23 6.96 12.91 -2.38
CA PHE A 23 6.02 12.03 -3.08
C PHE A 23 4.67 11.87 -2.37
N TYR A 24 4.17 12.93 -1.70
CA TYR A 24 2.92 12.88 -0.94
C TYR A 24 1.71 12.37 -1.74
N LEU A 25 1.54 12.87 -2.97
CA LEU A 25 0.46 12.44 -3.88
C LEU A 25 0.56 10.95 -4.24
N PRO A 26 1.67 10.46 -4.83
CA PRO A 26 1.81 9.04 -5.17
C PRO A 26 1.75 8.12 -3.93
N ARG A 27 2.27 8.56 -2.77
CA ARG A 27 2.07 7.84 -1.51
C ARG A 27 0.58 7.70 -1.17
N SER A 28 -0.19 8.77 -1.31
CA SER A 28 -1.64 8.73 -1.08
C SER A 28 -2.34 7.78 -2.06
N VAL A 29 -1.97 7.81 -3.34
CA VAL A 29 -2.51 6.90 -4.37
C VAL A 29 -2.25 5.43 -4.01
N ILE A 30 -1.00 5.10 -3.62
CA ILE A 30 -0.62 3.75 -3.21
C ILE A 30 -1.46 3.31 -1.99
N LEU A 31 -1.60 4.17 -0.98
CA LEU A 31 -2.41 3.87 0.19
C LEU A 31 -3.88 3.64 -0.18
N HIS A 32 -4.44 4.41 -1.12
CA HIS A 32 -5.82 4.22 -1.58
C HIS A 32 -6.00 2.93 -2.38
N LEU A 33 -5.04 2.55 -3.22
CA LEU A 33 -5.06 1.27 -3.95
C LEU A 33 -5.05 0.09 -2.97
N GLY A 34 -4.14 0.11 -1.99
CA GLY A 34 -4.10 -0.96 -0.99
C GLY A 34 -5.32 -1.00 -0.08
N ALA A 35 -5.82 0.17 0.36
CA ALA A 35 -7.07 0.27 1.12
C ALA A 35 -8.26 -0.26 0.31
N GLY A 36 -8.32 0.03 -0.99
CA GLY A 36 -9.33 -0.48 -1.91
C GLY A 36 -9.32 -1.99 -2.02
N LEU A 37 -8.13 -2.58 -2.26
CA LEU A 37 -7.97 -4.03 -2.33
C LEU A 37 -8.39 -4.69 -1.01
N ARG A 38 -7.95 -4.14 0.13
CA ARG A 38 -8.26 -4.67 1.46
C ARG A 38 -9.75 -4.58 1.77
N TYR A 39 -10.38 -3.44 1.46
CA TYR A 39 -11.82 -3.24 1.63
C TYR A 39 -12.61 -4.22 0.76
N GLY A 40 -12.26 -4.35 -0.52
CA GLY A 40 -12.89 -5.29 -1.44
C GLY A 40 -12.78 -6.73 -0.96
N SER A 41 -11.57 -7.13 -0.54
CA SER A 41 -11.31 -8.47 0.01
C SER A 41 -12.16 -8.74 1.25
N LEU A 42 -12.21 -7.80 2.19
CA LEU A 42 -13.01 -7.93 3.41
C LEU A 42 -14.51 -7.97 3.12
N ARG A 43 -15.00 -7.22 2.14
CA ARG A 43 -16.40 -7.30 1.70
C ARG A 43 -16.76 -8.66 1.13
N ILE A 44 -15.83 -9.32 0.43
CA ILE A 44 -16.02 -10.64 -0.15
C ILE A 44 -15.93 -11.74 0.91
N PHE A 45 -14.87 -11.73 1.73
CA PHE A 45 -14.60 -12.80 2.69
C PHE A 45 -15.33 -12.64 4.03
N ARG A 46 -15.75 -11.42 4.38
CA ARG A 46 -16.43 -11.10 5.64
C ARG A 46 -17.65 -10.18 5.43
N PRO A 47 -18.62 -10.56 4.59
CA PRO A 47 -19.72 -9.69 4.16
C PRO A 47 -20.64 -9.23 5.31
N LYS A 48 -20.68 -9.98 6.42
CA LYS A 48 -21.50 -9.67 7.61
C LYS A 48 -20.87 -8.61 8.53
N GLN A 49 -19.58 -8.31 8.37
CA GLN A 49 -18.94 -7.26 9.16
C GLN A 49 -19.24 -5.90 8.54
N LYS A 50 -19.74 -4.97 9.36
CA LYS A 50 -19.91 -3.58 8.96
C LYS A 50 -18.53 -2.92 8.94
N ILE A 51 -17.92 -2.93 7.77
CA ILE A 51 -16.58 -2.40 7.55
C ILE A 51 -16.71 -1.10 6.76
N SER A 52 -16.11 -0.03 7.27
CA SER A 52 -16.06 1.28 6.63
C SER A 52 -14.75 1.41 5.85
N TYR A 53 -14.85 1.88 4.60
CA TYR A 53 -13.66 2.24 3.82
C TYR A 53 -12.88 3.37 4.49
N LYS A 54 -13.58 4.34 5.09
CA LYS A 54 -12.96 5.46 5.82
C LYS A 54 -12.06 4.92 6.94
N ASP A 55 -12.52 3.93 7.69
CA ASP A 55 -11.79 3.39 8.84
C ASP A 55 -10.56 2.58 8.36
N ILE A 56 -10.69 1.85 7.25
CA ILE A 56 -9.55 1.16 6.63
C ILE A 56 -8.52 2.14 6.08
N ARG A 57 -8.93 3.30 5.55
CA ARG A 57 -7.98 4.23 4.91
C ARG A 57 -7.38 5.24 5.88
N TYR A 58 -8.23 5.85 6.70
CA TYR A 58 -7.90 6.99 7.55
C TYR A 58 -7.91 6.63 9.04
N GLY A 59 -8.52 5.51 9.41
CA GLY A 59 -8.76 5.15 10.81
C GLY A 59 -10.07 5.70 11.36
N SER A 60 -10.30 5.42 12.64
CA SER A 60 -11.37 6.03 13.45
C SER A 60 -10.76 7.07 14.40
N ASP A 61 -11.59 7.91 15.00
CA ASP A 61 -11.15 8.88 16.02
C ASP A 61 -10.61 8.16 17.28
N ASP A 62 -11.03 6.91 17.50
CA ASP A 62 -10.57 6.07 18.61
C ASP A 62 -9.21 5.37 18.35
N PHE A 63 -8.63 5.52 17.15
CA PHE A 63 -7.38 4.83 16.80
C PHE A 63 -6.19 5.49 17.49
N SER A 64 -5.30 4.67 18.04
CA SER A 64 -3.99 5.15 18.50
C SER A 64 -3.10 5.52 17.31
N VAL A 65 -2.03 6.26 17.59
CA VAL A 65 -0.99 6.57 16.60
C VAL A 65 -0.40 5.29 15.99
N ILE A 66 -0.30 4.22 16.79
CA ILE A 66 0.21 2.91 16.34
C ILE A 66 -0.80 2.28 15.38
N ASP A 67 -2.10 2.32 15.69
CA ASP A 67 -3.14 1.80 14.79
C ASP A 67 -3.12 2.50 13.44
N HIS A 68 -2.94 3.84 13.43
CA HIS A 68 -2.79 4.58 12.17
C HIS A 68 -1.52 4.21 11.41
N ALA A 69 -0.41 3.95 12.11
CA ALA A 69 0.84 3.53 11.49
C ALA A 69 0.69 2.14 10.84
N ASP A 70 0.12 1.18 11.56
CA ASP A 70 -0.12 -0.19 11.08
C ASP A 70 -1.08 -0.20 9.89
N ASN A 71 -2.14 0.61 9.95
CA ASN A 71 -3.11 0.73 8.86
C ASN A 71 -2.46 1.30 7.59
N ASN A 72 -1.63 2.34 7.73
CA ASN A 72 -0.86 2.89 6.62
C ASN A 72 0.19 1.90 6.09
N LEU A 73 0.82 1.11 6.96
CA LEU A 73 1.77 0.08 6.55
C LEU A 73 1.09 -1.00 5.72
N ALA A 74 -0.03 -1.55 6.20
CA ALA A 74 -0.79 -2.59 5.49
C ALA A 74 -1.32 -2.09 4.14
N ASN A 75 -1.91 -0.90 4.11
CA ASN A 75 -2.39 -0.29 2.86
C ASN A 75 -1.22 0.06 1.93
N GLY A 76 -0.11 0.54 2.46
CA GLY A 76 1.07 0.89 1.67
C GLY A 76 1.68 -0.34 1.00
N PHE A 77 1.81 -1.44 1.76
CA PHE A 77 2.33 -2.71 1.27
C PHE A 77 1.45 -3.29 0.15
N LEU A 78 0.14 -3.40 0.39
CA LEU A 78 -0.79 -3.94 -0.61
C LEU A 78 -0.85 -3.06 -1.87
N GLY A 79 -0.87 -1.73 -1.70
CA GLY A 79 -0.85 -0.81 -2.82
C GLY A 79 0.42 -0.91 -3.66
N PHE A 80 1.57 -1.07 -2.99
CA PHE A 80 2.84 -1.26 -3.67
C PHE A 80 2.89 -2.59 -4.42
N LEU A 81 2.35 -3.67 -3.84
CA LEU A 81 2.26 -4.97 -4.51
C LEU A 81 1.43 -4.88 -5.80
N VAL A 82 0.28 -4.20 -5.75
CA VAL A 82 -0.55 -3.95 -6.94
C VAL A 82 0.23 -3.18 -8.00
N LEU A 83 0.91 -2.10 -7.61
CA LEU A 83 1.74 -1.31 -8.52
C LEU A 83 2.87 -2.15 -9.14
N ALA A 84 3.55 -2.97 -8.35
CA ALA A 84 4.62 -3.85 -8.81
C ALA A 84 4.12 -4.87 -9.83
N ILE A 85 2.94 -5.47 -9.60
CA ILE A 85 2.31 -6.39 -10.56
C ILE A 85 1.97 -5.66 -11.85
N ILE A 86 1.37 -4.48 -11.80
CA ILE A 86 1.04 -3.69 -13.00
C ILE A 86 2.31 -3.38 -13.80
N LEU A 87 3.37 -2.93 -13.14
CA LEU A 87 4.65 -2.63 -13.80
C LEU A 87 5.26 -3.88 -14.44
N LEU A 88 5.18 -5.03 -13.79
CA LEU A 88 5.64 -6.30 -14.33
C LEU A 88 4.83 -6.73 -15.56
N LEU A 89 3.50 -6.54 -15.53
CA LEU A 89 2.61 -6.86 -16.63
C LEU A 89 2.80 -5.93 -17.85
N ILE A 90 3.14 -4.66 -17.64
CA ILE A 90 3.43 -3.71 -18.72
C ILE A 90 4.81 -3.96 -19.32
N ALA A 91 5.77 -4.39 -18.49
CA ALA A 91 7.15 -4.61 -18.91
C ALA A 91 7.40 -5.96 -19.59
N ASN A 92 6.39 -6.83 -19.65
CA ASN A 92 6.46 -8.18 -20.21
C ASN A 92 5.54 -8.32 -21.41
#